data_AF-A0A7Y4TSZ9-F1
#
_entry.id   AF-A0A7Y4TSZ9-F1
#
_cell.length_a   1.000
_cell.length_b   1.000
_cell.length_c   1.000
_cell.angle_alpha   90.00
_cell.angle_beta   90.00
_cell.angle_gamma   90.00
#
_symmetry.space_group_name_H-M   'P 1'
#
loop_
_entity.id
_entity.type
_entity.pdbx_description
1 polymer ?
#
loop_
_entity_poly.entity_id
_entity_poly.type
_entity_poly.pdbx_seq_one_letter_code
_entity_poly.pdbx_strand_id
1 'polypeptide(L)'
;MKHLILLFTLFFLVFTMQAQISVRVKESPKGKEIDIKTKGKQTSDKGTAPKPGTSEPATPQEQPADTAAKPATTQPDANYNGPAKTQVKSFWGKIELMKQGKSIGSYLTGATNLLKSIKEKDPSFNTSVMEAELKVFQDMMAKQEAEEQKQNDEKKAAGAKNQEDQSYYSGFWQKLVGVYSSGSDIQPGITGKAYLDRVKALNFTEYNEKKTTVTTPAGKGYVAKIDEALADYDQYLIRADRLKWNVTQPMTDSRGAANPQKKMDMLQHAKYECEAVLILSPNNEPFKKKLAEINKLLGNAEGEASKFFTSDFHKENLNKIVWSAKPLVIGKEKEMASFIKTEFKTGEYIYGTAYLGVNANEAMNGNTDLRVRIKVDNGTAVWGGDLSYFELPLAAQGKSYIQFALLPDAQWLKDNYAPYIAEENWTISYFLDDLVRGGDVGHDITCELIFPTNKISNIESKLSLDLNNGIAEIKTMATKLHDELMASRVLPKNGMKNPAMEQQMVAALNKLGWKENFTKVIITSADWTIKKNDLGVILYRIVSAVGIFKDYDGKCMYQEFTFRQDYAGGGKFDNVIKYNSYGGKREIGCDKVK
;
A
#
# COMPACT_ATOMS: atom_id res chain seq x y z
N MET A 1 8.07 15.98 -42.73
CA MET A 1 7.13 14.98 -42.16
C MET A 1 6.92 15.37 -40.70
N LYS A 2 6.04 16.32 -40.40
CA LYS A 2 4.58 16.22 -40.14
C LYS A 2 4.21 15.50 -38.83
N HIS A 3 3.77 16.35 -37.87
CA HIS A 3 2.81 16.18 -36.76
C HIS A 3 3.16 15.29 -35.55
N LEU A 4 3.14 15.86 -34.33
CA LEU A 4 1.95 15.78 -33.46
C LEU A 4 2.05 16.78 -32.28
N ILE A 5 0.91 17.41 -31.97
CA ILE A 5 0.65 18.44 -30.95
C ILE A 5 -0.13 17.81 -29.78
N LEU A 6 0.11 18.34 -28.56
CA LEU A 6 -0.66 18.33 -27.30
C LEU A 6 -1.99 17.53 -27.21
N LEU A 7 -2.17 16.81 -26.09
CA LEU A 7 -3.29 16.97 -25.13
C LEU A 7 -3.15 15.97 -23.95
N PHE A 8 -2.96 16.48 -22.72
CA PHE A 8 -3.16 15.71 -21.48
C PHE A 8 -4.28 16.40 -20.70
N THR A 9 -5.41 15.71 -20.58
CA THR A 9 -6.58 16.14 -19.79
C THR A 9 -6.66 15.30 -18.51
N LEU A 10 -6.89 15.99 -17.40
CA LEU A 10 -7.25 15.46 -16.09
C LEU A 10 -8.34 14.37 -16.17
N PHE A 11 -8.17 13.29 -15.41
CA PHE A 11 -9.27 12.45 -14.95
C PHE A 11 -9.12 12.22 -13.44
N PHE A 12 -9.93 12.94 -12.66
CA PHE A 12 -10.26 12.59 -11.27
C PHE A 12 -11.41 11.60 -11.31
N LEU A 13 -11.26 10.44 -10.66
CA LEU A 13 -12.32 9.43 -10.55
C LEU A 13 -12.59 9.18 -9.07
N VAL A 14 -13.68 9.78 -8.58
CA VAL A 14 -14.29 9.52 -7.27
C VAL A 14 -15.22 8.33 -7.44
N PHE A 15 -14.96 7.22 -6.73
CA PHE A 15 -15.88 6.09 -6.65
C PHE A 15 -16.84 6.28 -5.48
N THR A 16 -18.13 6.42 -5.77
CA THR A 16 -19.22 6.22 -4.81
C THR A 16 -19.81 4.83 -4.97
N MET A 17 -20.07 4.15 -3.85
CA MET A 17 -20.73 2.84 -3.81
C MET A 17 -22.18 2.95 -4.29
N GLN A 18 -22.57 2.11 -5.25
CA GLN A 18 -23.98 1.89 -5.59
C GLN A 18 -24.38 0.44 -5.26
N ALA A 19 -25.40 0.31 -4.41
CA ALA A 19 -26.13 -0.93 -4.19
C ALA A 19 -26.90 -1.32 -5.46
N GLN A 20 -26.79 -2.58 -5.88
CA GLN A 20 -27.47 -3.08 -7.08
C GLN A 20 -28.96 -3.31 -6.81
N ILE A 21 -29.82 -2.46 -7.40
CA ILE A 21 -31.24 -2.73 -7.59
C ILE A 21 -31.40 -3.34 -8.98
N SER A 22 -31.88 -4.59 -9.06
CA SER A 22 -32.21 -5.22 -10.35
C SER A 22 -33.65 -4.88 -10.75
N VAL A 23 -33.81 -3.99 -11.73
CA VAL A 23 -35.08 -3.70 -12.39
C VAL A 23 -35.14 -4.50 -13.69
N ARG A 24 -36.21 -5.28 -13.91
CA ARG A 24 -36.52 -5.87 -15.23
C ARG A 24 -37.72 -5.17 -15.83
N VAL A 25 -37.52 -4.60 -17.01
CA VAL A 25 -38.58 -4.07 -17.87
C VAL A 25 -39.06 -5.21 -18.78
N LYS A 26 -40.35 -5.54 -18.75
CA LYS A 26 -40.99 -6.42 -19.74
C LYS A 26 -41.75 -5.55 -20.73
N GLU A 27 -41.44 -5.67 -22.01
CA GLU A 27 -42.21 -5.04 -23.06
C GLU A 27 -43.43 -5.90 -23.41
N SER A 28 -44.60 -5.26 -23.53
CA SER A 28 -45.80 -5.86 -24.09
C SER A 28 -46.35 -4.95 -25.21
N PRO A 29 -47.21 -5.47 -26.10
CA PRO A 29 -47.68 -4.75 -27.29
C PRO A 29 -48.55 -3.50 -27.01
N LYS A 30 -48.79 -3.14 -25.75
CA LYS A 30 -49.63 -1.98 -25.37
C LYS A 30 -48.95 -0.96 -24.44
N GLY A 31 -47.63 -1.00 -24.28
CA GLY A 31 -46.86 -0.01 -23.51
C GLY A 31 -46.06 -0.60 -22.33
N LYS A 32 -45.13 0.18 -21.79
CA LYS A 32 -44.17 -0.23 -20.74
C LYS A 32 -44.74 0.03 -19.35
N GLU A 33 -44.84 -1.02 -18.53
CA GLU A 33 -45.22 -0.94 -17.11
C GLU A 33 -44.06 -1.47 -16.25
N ILE A 34 -43.80 -0.81 -15.12
CA ILE A 34 -42.71 -1.13 -14.18
C ILE A 34 -43.32 -1.83 -12.96
N ASP A 35 -43.05 -3.13 -12.78
CA ASP A 35 -43.49 -3.92 -11.63
C ASP A 35 -42.34 -4.06 -10.62
N ILE A 36 -42.50 -3.47 -9.42
CA ILE A 36 -41.53 -3.58 -8.31
C ILE A 36 -42.08 -4.57 -7.30
N LYS A 37 -41.52 -5.78 -7.23
CA LYS A 37 -41.88 -6.80 -6.23
C LYS A 37 -40.85 -6.92 -5.13
N THR A 38 -41.25 -6.56 -3.91
CA THR A 38 -40.64 -7.03 -2.66
C THR A 38 -41.49 -8.17 -2.09
N LYS A 39 -40.95 -9.39 -1.99
CA LYS A 39 -41.63 -10.52 -1.35
C LYS A 39 -40.73 -11.20 -0.31
N GLY A 40 -41.30 -11.40 0.87
CA GLY A 40 -40.86 -12.36 1.87
C GLY A 40 -41.89 -12.48 2.99
N LYS A 41 -42.90 -13.32 2.80
CA LYS A 41 -43.92 -13.69 3.81
C LYS A 41 -43.65 -15.12 4.29
N GLN A 42 -43.85 -15.33 5.59
CA GLN A 42 -43.92 -16.61 6.29
C GLN A 42 -44.84 -17.64 5.62
N THR A 43 -44.49 -18.92 5.77
CA THR A 43 -45.47 -20.02 5.85
C THR A 43 -45.03 -21.04 6.90
N SER A 44 -46.01 -21.46 7.69
CA SER A 44 -45.98 -22.55 8.66
C SER A 44 -46.29 -23.90 8.02
N ASP A 45 -45.93 -24.94 8.78
CA ASP A 45 -46.71 -26.14 9.09
C ASP A 45 -46.52 -27.50 8.39
N LYS A 46 -46.60 -28.49 9.31
CA LYS A 46 -46.99 -29.91 9.25
C LYS A 46 -45.90 -30.97 9.03
N GLY A 47 -45.76 -31.80 10.07
CA GLY A 47 -44.88 -32.96 10.13
C GLY A 47 -45.56 -34.29 9.80
N THR A 48 -44.84 -35.39 10.03
CA THR A 48 -45.38 -36.76 10.20
C THR A 48 -44.30 -37.65 10.84
N ALA A 49 -44.70 -38.45 11.85
CA ALA A 49 -43.98 -39.62 12.37
C ALA A 49 -44.30 -40.86 11.46
N PRO A 50 -43.76 -42.12 11.61
CA PRO A 50 -43.31 -42.75 12.87
C PRO A 50 -42.25 -43.90 12.82
N LYS A 51 -41.99 -44.46 14.01
CA LYS A 51 -41.70 -45.89 14.38
C LYS A 51 -40.24 -46.42 14.52
N PRO A 52 -40.03 -47.50 15.33
CA PRO A 52 -38.95 -47.59 16.32
C PRO A 52 -38.04 -48.83 16.20
N GLY A 53 -36.97 -48.87 16.98
CA GLY A 53 -36.15 -50.04 17.32
C GLY A 53 -34.91 -49.60 18.11
N THR A 54 -34.21 -50.37 18.95
CA THR A 54 -34.34 -51.70 19.57
C THR A 54 -33.26 -51.74 20.67
N SER A 55 -33.54 -52.40 21.81
CA SER A 55 -32.64 -53.12 22.75
C SER A 55 -31.33 -52.50 23.32
N GLU A 56 -31.30 -52.37 24.66
CA GLU A 56 -30.34 -52.91 25.68
C GLU A 56 -28.79 -52.82 25.52
N PRO A 57 -27.96 -52.93 26.61
CA PRO A 57 -28.24 -53.42 27.97
C PRO A 57 -27.73 -52.57 29.17
N ALA A 58 -28.14 -53.03 30.35
CA ALA A 58 -27.83 -52.64 31.76
C ALA A 58 -26.32 -52.60 32.11
N THR A 59 -25.78 -52.17 33.27
CA THR A 59 -26.14 -51.94 34.71
C THR A 59 -24.93 -51.13 35.31
N PRO A 60 -24.75 -50.78 36.62
CA PRO A 60 -25.43 -51.20 37.86
C PRO A 60 -25.95 -50.07 38.78
N GLN A 61 -26.95 -50.46 39.57
CA GLN A 61 -27.54 -49.69 40.67
C GLN A 61 -26.60 -49.62 41.88
N GLU A 62 -26.61 -48.47 42.54
CA GLU A 62 -26.17 -48.32 43.93
C GLU A 62 -27.39 -47.94 44.78
N GLN A 63 -27.68 -48.79 45.76
CA GLN A 63 -28.74 -48.68 46.76
C GLN A 63 -28.25 -47.73 47.87
N PRO A 64 -29.14 -46.99 48.58
CA PRO A 64 -29.27 -47.36 49.98
C PRO A 64 -30.66 -47.15 50.63
N ALA A 65 -30.81 -47.94 51.69
CA ALA A 65 -31.52 -47.66 52.94
C ALA A 65 -33.06 -47.58 52.92
N ASP A 66 -33.60 -48.74 53.25
CA ASP A 66 -34.93 -49.03 53.76
C ASP A 66 -35.20 -48.33 55.11
N THR A 67 -36.34 -47.66 55.23
CA THR A 67 -36.96 -47.40 56.54
C THR A 67 -38.48 -47.51 56.36
N ALA A 68 -38.98 -48.72 56.60
CA ALA A 68 -40.38 -49.08 56.47
C ALA A 68 -41.27 -48.30 57.45
N ALA A 69 -42.13 -47.43 56.91
CA ALA A 69 -43.37 -46.99 57.56
C ALA A 69 -44.56 -47.65 56.87
N LYS A 70 -45.44 -48.23 57.71
CA LYS A 70 -46.69 -48.94 57.39
C LYS A 70 -47.50 -48.27 56.25
N PRO A 71 -48.02 -49.02 55.26
CA PRO A 71 -48.86 -48.43 54.22
C PRO A 71 -50.22 -48.02 54.80
N ALA A 72 -50.50 -46.71 54.76
CA ALA A 72 -51.86 -46.20 54.89
C ALA A 72 -52.63 -46.65 53.65
N THR A 73 -53.69 -47.44 53.87
CA THR A 73 -54.58 -47.92 52.82
C THR A 73 -55.17 -46.76 52.02
N THR A 74 -54.79 -46.70 50.75
CA THR A 74 -55.29 -45.83 49.70
C THR A 74 -56.74 -46.18 49.35
N GLN A 75 -57.70 -45.73 50.15
CA GLN A 75 -59.04 -45.51 49.61
C GLN A 75 -59.29 -44.01 49.44
N PRO A 76 -59.85 -43.58 48.30
CA PRO A 76 -60.44 -42.25 48.22
C PRO A 76 -61.43 -42.15 49.37
N ASP A 77 -61.45 -41.00 50.03
CA ASP A 77 -62.30 -40.69 51.18
C ASP A 77 -63.78 -40.62 50.75
N ALA A 78 -64.30 -41.72 50.18
CA ALA A 78 -65.61 -41.83 49.57
C ALA A 78 -66.73 -41.61 50.61
N ASN A 79 -66.37 -41.77 51.89
CA ASN A 79 -67.23 -41.57 53.04
C ASN A 79 -67.03 -40.21 53.73
N TYR A 80 -66.14 -39.34 53.22
CA TYR A 80 -65.96 -38.00 53.77
C TYR A 80 -67.19 -37.13 53.51
N ASN A 81 -67.77 -36.61 54.60
CA ASN A 81 -68.97 -35.78 54.60
C ASN A 81 -68.75 -34.38 55.21
N GLY A 82 -67.50 -33.96 55.39
CA GLY A 82 -67.17 -32.66 55.96
C GLY A 82 -67.40 -31.47 55.02
N PRO A 83 -67.19 -30.23 55.51
CA PRO A 83 -67.45 -28.99 54.76
C PRO A 83 -66.76 -28.89 53.38
N ALA A 84 -65.67 -29.63 53.16
CA ALA A 84 -64.92 -29.62 51.90
C ALA A 84 -65.24 -30.80 50.97
N LYS A 85 -66.33 -31.56 51.20
CA LYS A 85 -66.63 -32.83 50.48
C LYS A 85 -66.51 -32.73 48.97
N THR A 86 -67.07 -31.67 48.39
CA THR A 86 -67.05 -31.46 46.93
C THR A 86 -65.62 -31.28 46.43
N GLN A 87 -64.80 -30.51 47.13
CA GLN A 87 -63.40 -30.26 46.77
C GLN A 87 -62.55 -31.53 46.91
N VAL A 88 -62.75 -32.32 47.97
CA VAL A 88 -62.07 -33.61 48.19
C VAL A 88 -62.37 -34.57 47.04
N LYS A 89 -63.64 -34.72 46.63
CA LYS A 89 -64.04 -35.56 45.50
C LYS A 89 -63.44 -35.06 44.18
N SER A 90 -63.46 -33.75 43.95
CA SER A 90 -62.86 -33.15 42.75
C SER A 90 -61.34 -33.29 42.72
N PHE A 91 -60.65 -33.22 43.86
CA PHE A 91 -59.21 -33.41 43.95
C PHE A 91 -58.83 -34.81 43.49
N TRP A 92 -59.45 -35.84 44.07
CA TRP A 92 -59.20 -37.23 43.68
C TRP A 92 -59.59 -37.52 42.23
N GLY A 93 -60.67 -36.91 41.72
CA GLY A 93 -61.02 -36.97 40.31
C GLY A 93 -59.92 -36.44 39.39
N LYS A 94 -59.24 -35.35 39.78
CA LYS A 94 -58.10 -34.81 39.02
C LYS A 94 -56.85 -35.68 39.14
N ILE A 95 -56.56 -36.23 40.33
CA ILE A 95 -55.46 -37.19 40.52
C ILE A 95 -55.67 -38.41 39.62
N GLU A 96 -56.88 -38.96 39.58
CA GLU A 96 -57.20 -40.10 38.72
C GLU A 96 -57.05 -39.79 37.23
N LEU A 97 -57.47 -38.60 36.80
CA LEU A 97 -57.24 -38.14 35.42
C LEU A 97 -55.75 -38.00 35.09
N MET A 98 -54.92 -37.55 36.04
CA MET A 98 -53.47 -37.50 35.87
C MET A 98 -52.82 -38.91 35.88
N LYS A 99 -53.31 -39.84 36.71
CA LYS A 99 -52.91 -41.27 36.67
C LYS A 99 -53.22 -41.93 35.32
N GLN A 100 -54.30 -41.50 34.67
CA GLN A 100 -54.66 -41.91 33.30
C GLN A 100 -53.81 -41.24 32.20
N GLY A 101 -52.81 -40.43 32.54
CA GLY A 101 -51.94 -39.75 31.59
C GLY A 101 -52.59 -38.60 30.83
N LYS A 102 -53.77 -38.12 31.25
CA LYS A 102 -54.45 -36.99 30.60
C LYS A 102 -53.92 -35.67 31.15
N SER A 103 -53.44 -34.78 30.26
CA SER A 103 -53.16 -33.35 30.50
C SER A 103 -52.64 -33.00 31.91
N ILE A 104 -51.53 -33.63 32.31
CA ILE A 104 -50.96 -33.54 33.67
C ILE A 104 -50.83 -32.09 34.13
N GLY A 105 -50.27 -31.19 33.31
CA GLY A 105 -50.08 -29.77 33.68
C GLY A 105 -51.38 -29.02 34.02
N SER A 106 -52.47 -29.22 33.27
CA SER A 106 -53.73 -28.51 33.52
C SER A 106 -54.45 -29.04 34.77
N TYR A 107 -54.41 -30.36 34.98
CA TYR A 107 -55.03 -30.99 36.14
C TYR A 107 -54.19 -30.82 37.41
N LEU A 108 -52.87 -30.71 37.32
CA LEU A 108 -51.98 -30.47 38.45
C LEU A 108 -52.22 -29.11 39.10
N THR A 109 -52.28 -28.06 38.28
CA THR A 109 -52.67 -26.70 38.73
C THR A 109 -54.04 -26.74 39.37
N GLY A 110 -54.98 -27.43 38.72
CA GLY A 110 -56.32 -27.62 39.21
C GLY A 110 -56.44 -28.40 40.53
N ALA A 111 -55.57 -29.38 40.77
CA ALA A 111 -55.53 -30.20 41.99
C ALA A 111 -54.85 -29.43 43.13
N THR A 112 -53.79 -28.67 42.83
CA THR A 112 -53.11 -27.79 43.79
C THR A 112 -54.07 -26.75 44.38
N ASN A 113 -54.88 -26.11 43.53
CA ASN A 113 -55.88 -25.12 43.98
C ASN A 113 -57.00 -25.76 44.81
N LEU A 114 -57.40 -26.99 44.48
CA LEU A 114 -58.40 -27.73 45.26
C LEU A 114 -57.86 -28.11 46.64
N LEU A 115 -56.61 -28.58 46.71
CA LEU A 115 -55.94 -28.88 47.98
C LEU A 115 -55.86 -27.65 48.90
N LYS A 116 -55.52 -26.49 48.35
CA LYS A 116 -55.55 -25.21 49.09
C LYS A 116 -56.96 -24.90 49.61
N SER A 117 -57.97 -25.03 48.75
CA SER A 117 -59.37 -24.79 49.14
C SER A 117 -59.88 -25.76 50.21
N ILE A 118 -59.42 -27.01 50.20
CA ILE A 118 -59.77 -28.01 51.23
C ILE A 118 -59.21 -27.55 52.59
N LYS A 119 -57.94 -27.17 52.65
CA LYS A 119 -57.31 -26.68 53.89
C LYS A 119 -57.97 -25.42 54.45
N GLU A 120 -58.47 -24.54 53.59
CA GLU A 120 -59.18 -23.32 53.99
C GLU A 120 -60.60 -23.61 54.51
N LYS A 121 -61.33 -24.53 53.85
CA LYS A 121 -62.74 -24.82 54.16
C LYS A 121 -62.93 -25.84 55.28
N ASP A 122 -61.98 -26.75 55.43
CA ASP A 122 -61.95 -27.72 56.53
C ASP A 122 -60.50 -27.91 57.02
N PRO A 123 -60.02 -27.02 57.91
CA PRO A 123 -58.68 -27.12 58.47
C PRO A 123 -58.42 -28.39 59.28
N SER A 124 -59.48 -29.08 59.72
CA SER A 124 -59.39 -30.32 60.50
C SER A 124 -59.16 -31.56 59.63
N PHE A 125 -59.38 -31.45 58.32
CA PHE A 125 -59.20 -32.56 57.39
C PHE A 125 -57.71 -32.85 57.15
N ASN A 126 -57.30 -34.12 57.32
CA ASN A 126 -55.92 -34.54 57.10
C ASN A 126 -55.60 -34.61 55.61
N THR A 127 -54.80 -33.65 55.13
CA THR A 127 -54.44 -33.53 53.71
C THR A 127 -53.11 -34.20 53.34
N SER A 128 -52.42 -34.86 54.28
CA SER A 128 -51.09 -35.45 54.05
C SER A 128 -51.03 -36.42 52.86
N VAL A 129 -52.06 -37.25 52.68
CA VAL A 129 -52.14 -38.21 51.57
C VAL A 129 -52.33 -37.48 50.23
N MET A 130 -53.10 -36.40 50.21
CA MET A 130 -53.29 -35.58 49.02
C MET A 130 -52.03 -34.83 48.62
N GLU A 131 -51.29 -34.31 49.61
CA GLU A 131 -49.99 -33.67 49.40
C GLU A 131 -48.97 -34.65 48.82
N ALA A 132 -48.90 -35.86 49.37
CA ALA A 132 -48.00 -36.90 48.89
C ALA A 132 -48.30 -37.28 47.43
N GLU A 133 -49.58 -37.47 47.09
CA GLU A 133 -50.01 -37.79 45.72
C GLU A 133 -49.77 -36.63 44.75
N LEU A 134 -50.05 -35.40 45.16
CA LEU A 134 -49.78 -34.22 44.33
C LEU A 134 -48.28 -34.07 44.04
N LYS A 135 -47.43 -34.35 45.04
CA LYS A 135 -45.98 -34.29 44.92
C LYS A 135 -45.43 -35.23 43.86
N VAL A 136 -45.97 -36.44 43.73
CA VAL A 136 -45.59 -37.39 42.66
C VAL A 136 -45.74 -36.75 41.27
N PHE A 137 -46.86 -36.07 41.02
CA PHE A 137 -47.10 -35.41 39.72
C PHE A 137 -46.30 -34.11 39.54
N GLN A 138 -46.01 -33.39 40.63
CA GLN A 138 -45.09 -32.24 40.59
C GLN A 138 -43.68 -32.68 40.20
N ASP A 139 -43.17 -33.75 40.79
CA ASP A 139 -41.85 -34.31 40.49
C ASP A 139 -41.79 -34.85 39.05
N MET A 140 -42.87 -35.46 38.55
CA MET A 140 -42.97 -35.91 37.15
C MET A 140 -42.93 -34.75 36.16
N MET A 141 -43.66 -33.65 36.41
CA MET A 141 -43.64 -32.45 35.56
C MET A 141 -42.26 -31.78 35.57
N ALA A 142 -41.65 -31.64 36.75
CA ALA A 142 -40.31 -31.07 36.87
C ALA A 142 -39.26 -31.91 36.09
N LYS A 143 -39.39 -33.24 36.12
CA LYS A 143 -38.53 -34.13 35.34
C LYS A 143 -38.76 -33.98 33.83
N GLN A 144 -40.01 -33.87 33.40
CA GLN A 144 -40.36 -33.69 31.99
C GLN A 144 -39.86 -32.33 31.45
N GLU A 145 -40.03 -31.25 32.21
CA GLU A 145 -39.51 -29.92 31.88
C GLU A 145 -37.97 -29.91 31.83
N ALA A 146 -37.30 -30.61 32.75
CA ALA A 146 -35.84 -30.76 32.72
C ALA A 146 -35.35 -31.55 31.49
N GLU A 147 -36.07 -32.60 31.08
CA GLU A 147 -35.75 -33.37 29.86
C GLU A 147 -36.00 -32.55 28.58
N GLU A 148 -37.08 -31.78 28.53
CA GLU A 148 -37.39 -30.89 27.40
C GLU A 148 -36.39 -29.73 27.29
N GLN A 149 -36.00 -29.14 28.42
CA GLN A 149 -34.96 -28.12 28.49
C GLN A 149 -33.61 -28.69 28.02
N LYS A 150 -33.23 -29.89 28.47
CA LYS A 150 -32.02 -30.58 28.02
C LYS A 150 -32.02 -30.81 26.51
N GLN A 151 -33.13 -31.25 25.92
CA GLN A 151 -33.25 -31.43 24.47
C GLN A 151 -33.16 -30.10 23.70
N ASN A 152 -33.71 -29.01 24.24
CA ASN A 152 -33.60 -27.68 23.63
C ASN A 152 -32.18 -27.12 23.71
N ASP A 153 -31.49 -27.32 24.82
CA ASP A 153 -30.09 -26.91 25.01
C ASP A 153 -29.15 -27.72 24.09
N GLU A 154 -29.38 -29.02 23.93
CA GLU A 154 -28.66 -29.87 22.97
C GLU A 154 -28.88 -29.43 21.52
N LYS A 155 -30.12 -29.10 21.13
CA LYS A 155 -30.42 -28.54 19.79
C LYS A 155 -29.76 -27.18 19.55
N LYS A 156 -29.75 -26.31 20.56
CA LYS A 156 -29.12 -24.98 20.48
C LYS A 156 -27.59 -25.09 20.39
N ALA A 157 -26.98 -26.00 21.15
CA ALA A 157 -25.56 -26.30 21.07
C ALA A 157 -25.17 -26.88 19.70
N ALA A 158 -25.97 -27.80 19.15
CA ALA A 158 -25.76 -28.34 17.80
C ALA A 158 -25.90 -27.26 16.70
N GLY A 159 -26.85 -26.34 16.84
CA GLY A 159 -27.02 -25.19 15.94
C GLY A 159 -25.84 -24.22 15.96
N ALA A 160 -25.32 -23.90 17.16
CA ALA A 160 -24.15 -23.04 17.31
C ALA A 160 -22.88 -23.68 16.69
N LYS A 161 -22.66 -24.97 16.94
CA LYS A 161 -21.54 -25.73 16.34
C LYS A 161 -21.62 -25.78 14.81
N ASN A 162 -22.81 -25.96 14.24
CA ASN A 162 -23.02 -25.89 12.79
C ASN A 162 -22.59 -24.53 12.20
N GLN A 163 -22.92 -23.43 12.89
CA GLN A 163 -22.59 -22.08 12.42
C GLN A 163 -21.09 -21.77 12.53
N GLU A 164 -20.43 -22.24 13.60
CA GLU A 164 -18.99 -22.08 13.80
C GLU A 164 -18.19 -22.83 12.72
N ASP A 165 -18.50 -24.11 12.50
CA ASP A 165 -17.87 -24.93 11.45
C ASP A 165 -18.06 -24.29 10.07
N GLN A 166 -19.30 -23.90 9.74
CA GLN A 166 -19.61 -23.27 8.47
C GLN A 166 -18.83 -21.96 8.27
N SER A 167 -18.72 -21.14 9.31
CA SER A 167 -18.00 -19.86 9.26
C SER A 167 -16.50 -20.08 9.06
N TYR A 168 -15.92 -21.05 9.77
CA TYR A 168 -14.51 -21.41 9.63
C TYR A 168 -14.18 -21.89 8.22
N TYR A 169 -14.86 -22.94 7.72
CA TYR A 169 -14.53 -23.50 6.41
C TYR A 169 -14.91 -22.58 5.25
N SER A 170 -15.97 -21.79 5.38
CA SER A 170 -16.27 -20.72 4.41
C SER A 170 -15.15 -19.69 4.37
N GLY A 171 -14.69 -19.23 5.54
CA GLY A 171 -13.57 -18.30 5.64
C GLY A 171 -12.26 -18.87 5.06
N PHE A 172 -11.98 -20.15 5.33
CA PHE A 172 -10.84 -20.84 4.73
C PHE A 172 -10.96 -20.93 3.21
N TRP A 173 -12.13 -21.32 2.70
CA TRP A 173 -12.42 -21.38 1.27
C TRP A 173 -12.23 -20.02 0.58
N GLN A 174 -12.71 -18.93 1.20
CA GLN A 174 -12.52 -17.57 0.66
C GLN A 174 -11.04 -17.18 0.55
N LYS A 175 -10.21 -17.60 1.51
CA LYS A 175 -8.76 -17.41 1.42
C LYS A 175 -8.15 -18.28 0.32
N LEU A 176 -8.58 -19.53 0.20
CA LEU A 176 -8.05 -20.49 -0.79
C LEU A 176 -8.33 -20.05 -2.23
N VAL A 177 -9.54 -19.58 -2.54
CA VAL A 177 -9.84 -19.02 -3.88
C VAL A 177 -9.05 -17.75 -4.19
N GLY A 178 -8.44 -17.11 -3.19
CA GLY A 178 -7.49 -16.02 -3.38
C GLY A 178 -6.11 -16.47 -3.87
N VAL A 179 -5.83 -17.78 -3.90
CA VAL A 179 -4.55 -18.38 -4.34
C VAL A 179 -4.72 -19.55 -5.32
N TYR A 180 -5.96 -19.88 -5.69
CA TYR A 180 -6.36 -20.96 -6.58
C TYR A 180 -7.52 -20.52 -7.48
N SER A 181 -7.54 -21.01 -8.73
CA SER A 181 -8.65 -20.85 -9.66
C SER A 181 -8.91 -22.17 -10.41
N SER A 182 -10.18 -22.49 -10.65
CA SER A 182 -10.51 -23.63 -11.53
C SER A 182 -10.14 -23.36 -13.00
N GLY A 183 -9.96 -22.10 -13.39
CA GLY A 183 -9.49 -21.70 -14.72
C GLY A 183 -7.97 -21.65 -14.84
N SER A 184 -7.51 -20.83 -15.79
CA SER A 184 -6.10 -20.45 -15.97
C SER A 184 -5.76 -19.10 -15.33
N ASP A 185 -6.75 -18.44 -14.71
CA ASP A 185 -6.59 -17.06 -14.25
C ASP A 185 -5.73 -16.97 -12.99
N ILE A 186 -4.70 -16.13 -13.06
CA ILE A 186 -3.97 -15.64 -11.89
C ILE A 186 -4.59 -14.29 -11.54
N GLN A 187 -5.02 -14.11 -10.29
CA GLN A 187 -5.52 -12.81 -9.85
C GLN A 187 -4.44 -11.73 -10.09
N PRO A 188 -4.73 -10.65 -10.83
CA PRO A 188 -3.75 -9.61 -11.11
C PRO A 188 -3.11 -9.05 -9.84
N GLY A 189 -1.78 -8.91 -9.85
CA GLY A 189 -1.01 -8.41 -8.71
C GLY A 189 -0.74 -9.43 -7.59
N ILE A 190 -1.24 -10.66 -7.70
CA ILE A 190 -1.04 -11.71 -6.68
C ILE A 190 0.08 -12.65 -7.12
N THR A 191 1.29 -12.12 -7.09
CA THR A 191 2.52 -12.82 -7.44
C THR A 191 3.63 -12.54 -6.41
N GLY A 192 4.73 -13.31 -6.47
CA GLY A 192 5.90 -13.14 -5.60
C GLY A 192 5.52 -13.16 -4.12
N LYS A 193 5.95 -12.11 -3.40
CA LYS A 193 5.72 -11.99 -1.96
C LYS A 193 4.24 -11.96 -1.59
N ALA A 194 3.42 -11.24 -2.36
CA ALA A 194 1.98 -11.15 -2.08
C ALA A 194 1.29 -12.51 -2.18
N TYR A 195 1.73 -13.36 -3.13
CA TYR A 195 1.26 -14.73 -3.23
C TYR A 195 1.67 -15.57 -2.02
N LEU A 196 2.96 -15.53 -1.65
CA LEU A 196 3.47 -16.24 -0.47
C LEU A 196 2.75 -15.85 0.82
N ASP A 197 2.52 -14.55 1.04
CA ASP A 197 1.83 -14.05 2.23
C ASP A 197 0.39 -14.60 2.32
N ARG A 198 -0.33 -14.66 1.18
CA ARG A 198 -1.68 -15.24 1.14
C ARG A 198 -1.68 -16.74 1.40
N VAL A 199 -0.72 -17.47 0.83
CA VAL A 199 -0.59 -18.91 1.08
C VAL A 199 -0.27 -19.17 2.54
N LYS A 200 0.62 -18.40 3.17
CA LYS A 200 0.92 -18.50 4.61
C LYS A 200 -0.28 -18.18 5.50
N ALA A 201 -1.24 -17.37 5.03
CA ALA A 201 -2.47 -17.09 5.75
C ALA A 201 -3.47 -18.28 5.77
N LEU A 202 -3.20 -19.32 4.99
CA LEU A 202 -3.91 -20.60 5.05
C LEU A 202 -3.30 -21.46 6.15
N ASN A 203 -3.99 -21.56 7.29
CA ASN A 203 -3.55 -22.41 8.38
C ASN A 203 -3.90 -23.88 8.10
N PHE A 204 -3.08 -24.55 7.28
CA PHE A 204 -3.31 -25.95 6.89
C PHE A 204 -3.25 -26.93 8.04
N THR A 205 -2.44 -26.64 9.06
CA THR A 205 -2.41 -27.44 10.30
C THR A 205 -3.78 -27.43 10.97
N GLU A 206 -4.32 -26.24 11.26
CA GLU A 206 -5.63 -26.09 11.88
C GLU A 206 -6.76 -26.64 10.99
N TYR A 207 -6.68 -26.45 9.66
CA TYR A 207 -7.63 -27.05 8.72
C TYR A 207 -7.64 -28.59 8.79
N ASN A 208 -6.47 -29.23 8.79
CA ASN A 208 -6.36 -30.68 8.86
C ASN A 208 -6.81 -31.23 10.22
N GLU A 209 -6.57 -30.51 11.32
CA GLU A 209 -7.06 -30.89 12.65
C GLU A 209 -8.58 -30.76 12.74
N LYS A 210 -9.15 -29.66 12.26
CA LYS A 210 -10.60 -29.43 12.35
C LYS A 210 -11.39 -30.36 11.42
N LYS A 211 -10.88 -30.68 10.23
CA LYS A 211 -11.64 -31.45 9.23
C LYS A 211 -12.00 -32.87 9.67
N THR A 212 -11.19 -33.50 10.53
CA THR A 212 -11.48 -34.84 11.06
C THR A 212 -12.67 -34.85 12.02
N THR A 213 -13.03 -33.70 12.58
CA THR A 213 -14.10 -33.57 13.58
C THR A 213 -15.41 -33.02 13.02
N VAL A 214 -15.44 -32.68 11.72
CA VAL A 214 -16.61 -32.07 11.08
C VAL A 214 -17.73 -33.10 10.90
N THR A 215 -18.84 -32.91 11.58
CA THR A 215 -20.01 -33.80 11.46
C THR A 215 -21.14 -33.17 10.66
N THR A 216 -21.08 -31.86 10.46
CA THR A 216 -22.17 -31.02 9.96
C THR A 216 -22.24 -31.04 8.42
N PRO A 217 -23.43 -31.10 7.78
CA PRO A 217 -23.55 -31.13 6.32
C PRO A 217 -22.94 -29.90 5.63
N ALA A 218 -23.13 -28.70 6.22
CA ALA A 218 -22.60 -27.45 5.67
C ALA A 218 -21.06 -27.40 5.74
N GLY A 219 -20.48 -27.84 6.87
CA GLY A 219 -19.02 -27.97 7.01
C GLY A 219 -18.45 -28.98 6.01
N LYS A 220 -19.08 -30.15 5.87
CA LYS A 220 -18.70 -31.17 4.88
C LYS A 220 -18.70 -30.64 3.44
N GLY A 221 -19.67 -29.79 3.09
CA GLY A 221 -19.75 -29.17 1.77
C GLY A 221 -18.55 -28.27 1.44
N TYR A 222 -18.07 -27.45 2.38
CA TYR A 222 -16.87 -26.64 2.17
C TYR A 222 -15.58 -27.45 2.24
N VAL A 223 -15.50 -28.44 3.15
CA VAL A 223 -14.36 -29.35 3.21
C VAL A 223 -14.16 -30.05 1.87
N ALA A 224 -15.24 -30.58 1.26
CA ALA A 224 -15.17 -31.20 -0.06
C ALA A 224 -14.62 -30.25 -1.15
N LYS A 225 -15.07 -28.99 -1.18
CA LYS A 225 -14.55 -27.97 -2.11
C LYS A 225 -13.08 -27.66 -1.89
N ILE A 226 -12.67 -27.55 -0.63
CA ILE A 226 -11.27 -27.27 -0.26
C ILE A 226 -10.39 -28.46 -0.69
N ASP A 227 -10.77 -29.69 -0.32
CA ASP A 227 -10.00 -30.89 -0.69
C ASP A 227 -9.95 -31.08 -2.22
N GLU A 228 -11.04 -30.80 -2.95
CA GLU A 228 -11.06 -30.81 -4.42
C GLU A 228 -10.09 -29.78 -5.02
N ALA A 229 -10.10 -28.55 -4.52
CA ALA A 229 -9.17 -27.51 -4.98
C ALA A 229 -7.71 -27.86 -4.68
N LEU A 230 -7.44 -28.47 -3.52
CA LEU A 230 -6.09 -28.94 -3.17
C LEU A 230 -5.64 -30.10 -4.06
N ALA A 231 -6.56 -31.02 -4.41
CA ALA A 231 -6.28 -32.13 -5.32
C ALA A 231 -6.03 -31.66 -6.76
N ASP A 232 -6.75 -30.64 -7.22
CA ASP A 232 -6.57 -30.03 -8.55
C ASP A 232 -5.40 -29.04 -8.61
N TYR A 233 -4.81 -28.65 -7.47
CA TYR A 233 -3.87 -27.54 -7.40
C TYR A 233 -2.67 -27.70 -8.35
N ASP A 234 -2.11 -28.91 -8.50
CA ASP A 234 -1.02 -29.14 -9.46
C ASP A 234 -1.47 -28.93 -10.92
N GLN A 235 -2.71 -29.28 -11.27
CA GLN A 235 -3.27 -29.01 -12.59
C GLN A 235 -3.53 -27.52 -12.78
N TYR A 236 -3.99 -26.82 -11.74
CA TYR A 236 -4.09 -25.36 -11.76
C TYR A 236 -2.74 -24.70 -12.07
N LEU A 237 -1.64 -25.14 -11.45
CA LEU A 237 -0.31 -24.59 -11.73
C LEU A 237 0.09 -24.72 -13.20
N ILE A 238 -0.31 -25.82 -13.85
CA ILE A 238 -0.10 -26.07 -15.29
C ILE A 238 -0.99 -25.15 -16.12
N ARG A 239 -2.31 -25.11 -15.85
CA ARG A 239 -3.27 -24.28 -16.61
C ARG A 239 -2.95 -22.80 -16.53
N ALA A 240 -2.50 -22.33 -15.37
CA ALA A 240 -2.13 -20.94 -15.15
C ALA A 240 -0.68 -20.63 -15.59
N ASP A 241 0.09 -21.62 -16.07
CA ASP A 241 1.48 -21.44 -16.50
C ASP A 241 2.36 -20.74 -15.44
N ARG A 242 2.08 -20.91 -14.14
CA ARG A 242 2.77 -20.17 -13.06
C ARG A 242 4.28 -20.43 -13.06
N LEU A 243 4.69 -21.67 -13.35
CA LEU A 243 6.12 -22.02 -13.46
C LEU A 243 6.82 -21.25 -14.59
N LYS A 244 6.12 -21.01 -15.71
CA LYS A 244 6.66 -20.29 -16.85
C LYS A 244 6.72 -18.80 -16.55
N TRP A 245 5.60 -18.19 -16.21
CA TRP A 245 5.46 -16.74 -16.13
C TRP A 245 5.98 -16.13 -14.83
N ASN A 246 5.87 -16.82 -13.70
CA ASN A 246 6.20 -16.27 -12.39
C ASN A 246 7.57 -16.73 -11.87
N VAL A 247 8.15 -17.76 -12.49
CA VAL A 247 9.43 -18.34 -12.06
C VAL A 247 10.46 -18.32 -13.19
N THR A 248 10.19 -19.02 -14.29
CA THR A 248 11.18 -19.19 -15.37
C THR A 248 11.47 -17.90 -16.13
N GLN A 249 10.44 -17.09 -16.40
CA GLN A 249 10.62 -15.81 -17.09
C GLN A 249 11.41 -14.80 -16.23
N PRO A 250 11.05 -14.52 -14.95
CA PRO A 250 11.88 -13.67 -14.09
C PRO A 250 13.32 -14.17 -13.92
N MET A 251 13.53 -15.49 -13.82
CA MET A 251 14.87 -16.06 -13.80
C MET A 251 15.64 -15.78 -15.09
N THR A 252 14.99 -15.87 -16.26
CA THR A 252 15.60 -15.59 -17.56
C THR A 252 15.94 -14.10 -17.69
N ASP A 253 14.99 -13.23 -17.35
CA ASP A 253 15.17 -11.78 -17.39
C ASP A 253 16.29 -11.33 -16.44
N SER A 254 16.43 -11.98 -15.27
CA SER A 254 17.48 -11.69 -14.30
C SER A 254 18.90 -11.91 -14.86
N ARG A 255 19.06 -12.80 -15.84
CA ARG A 255 20.37 -13.05 -16.49
C ARG A 255 20.78 -11.91 -17.42
N GLY A 256 19.80 -11.20 -17.98
CA GLY A 256 20.04 -10.01 -18.81
C GLY A 256 20.07 -8.70 -18.03
N ALA A 257 19.74 -8.72 -16.74
CA ALA A 257 19.74 -7.53 -15.91
C ALA A 257 21.18 -7.06 -15.62
N ALA A 258 21.54 -5.90 -16.16
CA ALA A 258 22.85 -5.28 -15.95
C ALA A 258 23.07 -4.77 -14.51
N ASN A 259 21.97 -4.55 -13.78
CA ASN A 259 21.95 -4.11 -12.40
C ASN A 259 21.86 -5.34 -11.46
N PRO A 260 22.89 -5.59 -10.61
CA PRO A 260 22.88 -6.70 -9.66
C PRO A 260 21.67 -6.72 -8.72
N GLN A 261 21.16 -5.56 -8.30
CA GLN A 261 19.98 -5.48 -7.45
C GLN A 261 18.71 -5.89 -8.19
N LYS A 262 18.51 -5.39 -9.41
CA LYS A 262 17.35 -5.77 -10.23
C LYS A 262 17.34 -7.28 -10.47
N LYS A 263 18.52 -7.88 -10.68
CA LYS A 263 18.72 -9.33 -10.76
C LYS A 263 18.30 -10.02 -9.45
N MET A 264 18.76 -9.54 -8.30
CA MET A 264 18.35 -10.07 -6.99
C MET A 264 16.84 -9.96 -6.75
N ASP A 265 16.21 -8.82 -7.06
CA ASP A 265 14.78 -8.59 -6.86
C ASP A 265 13.92 -9.55 -7.71
N MET A 266 14.29 -9.74 -8.99
CA MET A 266 13.64 -10.70 -9.88
C MET A 266 13.76 -12.15 -9.36
N LEU A 267 14.95 -12.53 -8.90
CA LEU A 267 15.20 -13.87 -8.36
C LEU A 267 14.46 -14.08 -7.03
N GLN A 268 14.42 -13.06 -6.17
CA GLN A 268 13.71 -13.09 -4.90
C GLN A 268 12.19 -13.19 -5.11
N HIS A 269 11.66 -12.49 -6.12
CA HIS A 269 10.27 -12.64 -6.55
C HIS A 269 9.94 -14.08 -6.97
N ALA A 270 10.78 -14.67 -7.83
CA ALA A 270 10.63 -16.07 -8.25
C ALA A 270 10.78 -17.05 -7.08
N LYS A 271 11.68 -16.77 -6.13
CA LYS A 271 11.85 -17.57 -4.91
C LYS A 271 10.56 -17.63 -4.10
N TYR A 272 9.92 -16.49 -3.86
CA TYR A 272 8.65 -16.43 -3.12
C TYR A 272 7.54 -17.23 -3.79
N GLU A 273 7.50 -17.23 -5.13
CA GLU A 273 6.53 -18.05 -5.88
C GLU A 273 6.78 -19.54 -5.67
N CYS A 274 8.04 -19.99 -5.74
CA CYS A 274 8.38 -21.37 -5.45
C CYS A 274 8.05 -21.76 -4.00
N GLU A 275 8.42 -20.93 -3.03
CA GLU A 275 8.12 -21.18 -1.61
C GLU A 275 6.60 -21.28 -1.37
N ALA A 276 5.81 -20.41 -2.00
CA ALA A 276 4.36 -20.42 -1.87
C ALA A 276 3.74 -21.69 -2.47
N VAL A 277 4.15 -22.06 -3.68
CA VAL A 277 3.68 -23.29 -4.33
C VAL A 277 4.04 -24.52 -3.50
N LEU A 278 5.26 -24.58 -2.93
CA LEU A 278 5.71 -25.73 -2.15
C LEU A 278 5.04 -25.83 -0.76
N ILE A 279 4.35 -24.79 -0.27
CA ILE A 279 3.46 -24.92 0.89
C ILE A 279 2.19 -25.71 0.51
N LEU A 280 1.64 -25.48 -0.69
CA LEU A 280 0.40 -26.08 -1.17
C LEU A 280 0.60 -27.44 -1.86
N SER A 281 1.70 -27.59 -2.57
CA SER A 281 2.13 -28.84 -3.23
C SER A 281 3.60 -29.15 -2.89
N PRO A 282 3.85 -29.69 -1.68
CA PRO A 282 5.22 -29.94 -1.19
C PRO A 282 6.02 -30.92 -2.05
N ASN A 283 5.36 -31.72 -2.88
CA ASN A 283 5.98 -32.73 -3.74
C ASN A 283 6.13 -32.27 -5.20
N ASN A 284 5.86 -31.00 -5.51
CA ASN A 284 5.98 -30.48 -6.86
C ASN A 284 7.46 -30.36 -7.30
N GLU A 285 7.97 -31.40 -7.95
CA GLU A 285 9.39 -31.51 -8.36
C GLU A 285 9.87 -30.38 -9.28
N PRO A 286 9.11 -29.91 -10.29
CA PRO A 286 9.50 -28.74 -11.07
C PRO A 286 9.80 -27.48 -10.23
N PHE A 287 8.95 -27.16 -9.26
CA PHE A 287 9.16 -25.99 -8.40
C PHE A 287 10.30 -26.19 -7.39
N LYS A 288 10.51 -27.40 -6.86
CA LYS A 288 11.69 -27.71 -6.02
C LYS A 288 13.00 -27.48 -6.77
N LYS A 289 13.10 -28.01 -7.99
CA LYS A 289 14.30 -27.85 -8.84
C LYS A 289 14.57 -26.37 -9.12
N LYS A 290 13.52 -25.61 -9.46
CA LYS A 290 13.66 -24.17 -9.70
C LYS A 290 14.03 -23.38 -8.45
N LEU A 291 13.49 -23.72 -7.28
CA LEU A 291 13.90 -23.08 -6.02
C LEU A 291 15.40 -23.29 -5.74
N ALA A 292 15.91 -24.50 -5.95
CA ALA A 292 17.34 -24.78 -5.79
C ALA A 292 18.21 -23.99 -6.79
N GLU A 293 17.79 -23.92 -8.07
CA GLU A 293 18.45 -23.07 -9.09
C GLU A 293 18.43 -21.58 -8.69
N ILE A 294 17.29 -21.07 -8.23
CA ILE A 294 17.12 -19.68 -7.78
C ILE A 294 18.05 -19.37 -6.62
N ASN A 295 18.11 -20.24 -5.60
CA ASN A 295 18.99 -20.04 -4.46
C ASN A 295 20.47 -19.97 -4.88
N LYS A 296 20.89 -20.80 -5.85
CA LYS A 296 22.24 -20.71 -6.43
C LYS A 296 22.47 -19.39 -7.16
N LEU A 297 21.50 -18.94 -7.96
CA LEU A 297 21.60 -17.67 -8.69
C LEU A 297 21.62 -16.45 -7.73
N LEU A 298 20.83 -16.50 -6.65
CA LEU A 298 20.86 -15.49 -5.59
C LEU A 298 22.22 -15.43 -4.92
N GLY A 299 22.80 -16.58 -4.53
CA GLY A 299 24.14 -16.64 -3.95
C GLY A 299 25.21 -16.08 -4.88
N ASN A 300 25.12 -16.35 -6.19
CA ASN A 300 26.02 -15.77 -7.19
C ASN A 300 25.86 -14.25 -7.30
N ALA A 301 24.62 -13.76 -7.37
CA ALA A 301 24.34 -12.32 -7.45
C ALA A 301 24.79 -11.57 -6.18
N GLU A 302 24.59 -12.17 -5.01
CA GLU A 302 25.10 -11.66 -3.74
C GLU A 302 26.63 -11.64 -3.72
N GLY A 303 27.30 -12.69 -4.21
CA GLY A 303 28.75 -12.72 -4.37
C GLY A 303 29.26 -11.61 -5.29
N GLU A 304 28.60 -11.40 -6.44
CA GLU A 304 28.91 -10.31 -7.37
C GLU A 304 28.74 -8.93 -6.73
N ALA A 305 27.71 -8.71 -5.91
CA ALA A 305 27.46 -7.46 -5.21
C ALA A 305 28.42 -7.25 -4.03
N SER A 306 28.79 -8.32 -3.33
CA SER A 306 29.60 -8.26 -2.11
C SER A 306 30.97 -7.61 -2.28
N LYS A 307 31.54 -7.68 -3.50
CA LYS A 307 32.81 -7.04 -3.84
C LYS A 307 32.77 -5.51 -3.75
N PHE A 308 31.57 -4.92 -3.75
CA PHE A 308 31.37 -3.48 -3.63
C PHE A 308 31.07 -3.04 -2.19
N PHE A 309 30.75 -3.96 -1.29
CA PHE A 309 30.39 -3.58 0.07
C PHE A 309 31.64 -3.18 0.85
N THR A 310 31.57 -1.99 1.45
CA THR A 310 32.64 -1.46 2.29
C THR A 310 32.50 -1.86 3.75
N SER A 311 31.31 -2.31 4.16
CA SER A 311 30.97 -2.77 5.51
C SER A 311 29.62 -3.52 5.50
N ASP A 312 29.26 -4.18 6.60
CA ASP A 312 27.90 -4.72 6.77
C ASP A 312 26.84 -3.61 6.70
N PHE A 313 27.18 -2.42 7.20
CA PHE A 313 26.30 -1.25 7.14
C PHE A 313 26.00 -0.86 5.69
N HIS A 314 26.99 -0.91 4.79
CA HIS A 314 26.78 -0.73 3.35
C HIS A 314 25.76 -1.74 2.83
N LYS A 315 25.95 -3.04 3.12
CA LYS A 315 25.06 -4.11 2.66
C LYS A 315 23.60 -3.87 3.08
N GLU A 316 23.38 -3.46 4.33
CA GLU A 316 22.05 -3.15 4.88
C GLU A 316 21.40 -1.91 4.24
N ASN A 317 22.22 -0.98 3.78
CA ASN A 317 21.81 0.31 3.21
C ASN A 317 22.00 0.40 1.69
N LEU A 318 22.16 -0.73 1.02
CA LEU A 318 22.35 -0.81 -0.41
C LEU A 318 21.22 -0.10 -1.18
N ASN A 319 21.60 0.78 -2.11
CA ASN A 319 20.71 1.62 -2.91
C ASN A 319 19.78 2.51 -2.06
N LYS A 320 20.25 2.95 -0.90
CA LYS A 320 19.57 3.93 -0.04
C LYS A 320 20.48 5.11 0.21
N ILE A 321 19.87 6.28 0.43
CA ILE A 321 20.56 7.43 1.01
C ILE A 321 20.39 7.34 2.53
N VAL A 322 21.50 7.23 3.25
CA VAL A 322 21.57 7.37 4.69
C VAL A 322 21.83 8.83 5.01
N TRP A 323 20.92 9.44 5.76
CA TRP A 323 21.01 10.82 6.20
C TRP A 323 21.74 10.93 7.53
N SER A 324 22.53 11.99 7.68
CA SER A 324 23.33 12.21 8.89
C SER A 324 23.64 13.69 9.14
N ALA A 325 23.89 14.03 10.40
CA ALA A 325 24.27 15.39 10.82
C ALA A 325 25.76 15.73 10.57
N LYS A 326 26.56 14.72 10.16
CA LYS A 326 27.99 14.84 9.84
C LYS A 326 28.34 13.91 8.68
N PRO A 327 29.37 14.22 7.85
CA PRO A 327 29.83 13.29 6.83
C PRO A 327 30.21 11.94 7.45
N LEU A 328 29.64 10.84 6.96
CA LEU A 328 29.94 9.52 7.49
C LEU A 328 31.37 9.09 7.16
N VAL A 329 32.02 8.41 8.10
CA VAL A 329 33.30 7.74 7.89
C VAL A 329 33.03 6.30 7.50
N ILE A 330 33.30 5.97 6.24
CA ILE A 330 33.01 4.64 5.68
C ILE A 330 33.82 3.56 6.41
N GLY A 331 33.15 2.47 6.77
CA GLY A 331 33.68 1.40 7.61
C GLY A 331 33.59 1.64 9.12
N LYS A 332 33.19 2.86 9.53
CA LYS A 332 32.97 3.24 10.94
C LYS A 332 31.56 3.74 11.20
N GLU A 333 30.60 3.37 10.34
CA GLU A 333 29.24 3.92 10.40
C GLU A 333 28.54 3.61 11.72
N LYS A 334 28.80 2.42 12.31
CA LYS A 334 28.25 2.02 13.61
C LYS A 334 28.70 2.95 14.75
N GLU A 335 29.93 3.46 14.70
CA GLU A 335 30.45 4.44 15.67
C GLU A 335 29.79 5.81 15.50
N MET A 336 29.17 6.06 14.34
CA MET A 336 28.51 7.32 13.98
C MET A 336 26.99 7.27 14.10
N ALA A 337 26.42 6.20 14.68
CA ALA A 337 24.98 5.99 14.78
C ALA A 337 24.23 7.19 15.38
N SER A 338 24.81 7.91 16.34
CA SER A 338 24.20 9.11 16.95
C SER A 338 24.03 10.29 15.98
N PHE A 339 24.73 10.30 14.85
CA PHE A 339 24.59 11.31 13.81
C PHE A 339 23.63 10.88 12.71
N ILE A 340 23.31 9.59 12.59
CA ILE A 340 22.43 9.05 11.55
C ILE A 340 20.98 9.23 11.96
N LYS A 341 20.22 9.98 11.17
CA LYS A 341 18.82 10.32 11.47
C LYS A 341 18.12 10.88 10.25
N THR A 342 16.79 10.86 10.28
CA THR A 342 15.90 11.41 9.24
C THR A 342 15.13 12.63 9.71
N GLU A 343 15.33 13.08 10.95
CA GLU A 343 14.69 14.24 11.55
C GLU A 343 15.76 15.23 12.00
N PHE A 344 15.72 16.43 11.43
CA PHE A 344 16.68 17.50 11.65
C PHE A 344 15.98 18.72 12.22
N LYS A 345 16.74 19.58 12.90
CA LYS A 345 16.27 20.82 13.53
C LYS A 345 17.10 22.00 13.06
N THR A 346 16.60 23.21 13.29
CA THR A 346 17.35 24.47 13.14
C THR A 346 18.78 24.33 13.68
N GLY A 347 19.76 24.79 12.89
CA GLY A 347 21.19 24.79 13.25
C GLY A 347 21.92 23.47 12.97
N GLU A 348 21.22 22.43 12.53
CA GLU A 348 21.85 21.18 12.13
C GLU A 348 22.18 21.15 10.63
N TYR A 349 23.24 20.41 10.30
CA TYR A 349 23.65 20.17 8.92
C TYR A 349 23.09 18.84 8.42
N ILE A 350 22.95 18.69 7.11
CA ILE A 350 22.33 17.51 6.49
C ILE A 350 23.26 16.97 5.40
N TYR A 351 23.79 15.76 5.66
CA TYR A 351 24.64 15.02 4.76
C TYR A 351 23.96 13.73 4.31
N GLY A 352 24.10 13.40 3.03
CA GLY A 352 23.66 12.14 2.46
C GLY A 352 24.83 11.25 2.10
N THR A 353 24.74 9.96 2.44
CA THR A 353 25.61 8.90 1.90
C THR A 353 24.76 7.89 1.16
N ALA A 354 24.91 7.81 -0.16
CA ALA A 354 24.27 6.80 -0.99
C ALA A 354 25.20 5.60 -1.17
N TYR A 355 24.75 4.41 -0.77
CA TYR A 355 25.50 3.16 -0.91
C TYR A 355 25.07 2.42 -2.19
N LEU A 356 26.02 1.94 -2.98
CA LEU A 356 25.78 1.44 -4.34
C LEU A 356 26.26 0.00 -4.50
N GLY A 357 25.49 -0.80 -5.25
CA GLY A 357 25.87 -2.18 -5.63
C GLY A 357 26.84 -2.26 -6.80
N VAL A 358 27.46 -1.13 -7.15
CA VAL A 358 28.38 -0.89 -8.28
C VAL A 358 29.31 0.25 -7.90
N ASN A 359 30.39 0.48 -8.65
CA ASN A 359 31.16 1.70 -8.47
C ASN A 359 30.40 2.90 -9.05
N ALA A 360 30.56 4.08 -8.45
CA ALA A 360 29.94 5.30 -8.91
C ALA A 360 30.30 5.63 -10.38
N ASN A 361 31.49 5.25 -10.86
CA ASN A 361 31.87 5.38 -12.27
C ASN A 361 30.96 4.54 -13.19
N GLU A 362 30.57 3.33 -12.78
CA GLU A 362 29.64 2.49 -13.57
C GLU A 362 28.23 3.09 -13.56
N ALA A 363 27.84 3.71 -12.45
CA ALA A 363 26.55 4.39 -12.33
C ALA A 363 26.50 5.71 -13.15
N MET A 364 27.62 6.43 -13.21
CA MET A 364 27.73 7.79 -13.78
C MET A 364 28.30 7.84 -15.20
N ASN A 365 28.96 6.78 -15.66
CA ASN A 365 29.70 6.74 -16.93
C ASN A 365 30.67 7.93 -17.10
N GLY A 366 31.41 8.25 -16.03
CA GLY A 366 32.35 9.37 -15.99
C GLY A 366 31.70 10.77 -15.95
N ASN A 367 30.37 10.88 -15.87
CA ASN A 367 29.72 12.17 -15.70
C ASN A 367 29.97 12.72 -14.28
N THR A 368 30.39 13.97 -14.17
CA THR A 368 30.60 14.66 -12.88
C THR A 368 29.30 15.21 -12.29
N ASP A 369 28.26 15.32 -13.10
CA ASP A 369 27.02 16.00 -12.73
C ASP A 369 26.00 14.95 -12.29
N LEU A 370 25.98 14.64 -10.99
CA LEU A 370 24.98 13.75 -10.42
C LEU A 370 23.66 14.48 -10.32
N ARG A 371 22.80 14.28 -11.34
CA ARG A 371 21.45 14.86 -11.35
C ARG A 371 20.69 14.53 -10.08
N VAL A 372 20.04 15.54 -9.53
CA VAL A 372 19.25 15.43 -8.31
C VAL A 372 17.89 16.10 -8.50
N ARG A 373 16.86 15.50 -7.94
CA ARG A 373 15.54 16.12 -7.78
C ARG A 373 15.27 16.30 -6.30
N ILE A 374 15.23 17.56 -5.86
CA ILE A 374 14.92 17.94 -4.48
C ILE A 374 13.53 18.55 -4.46
N LYS A 375 12.68 18.14 -3.52
CA LYS A 375 11.33 18.71 -3.29
C LYS A 375 11.17 19.06 -1.82
N VAL A 376 10.58 20.22 -1.55
CA VAL A 376 10.17 20.68 -0.22
C VAL A 376 8.64 20.61 -0.16
N ASP A 377 8.10 19.99 0.89
CA ASP A 377 6.66 19.86 1.19
C ASP A 377 5.83 19.24 0.06
N ASN A 378 6.38 18.23 -0.62
CA ASN A 378 5.83 17.62 -1.83
C ASN A 378 5.54 18.63 -2.97
N GLY A 379 6.14 19.82 -2.90
CA GLY A 379 6.04 20.85 -3.93
C GLY A 379 6.70 20.46 -5.24
N THR A 380 6.81 21.43 -6.15
CA THR A 380 7.61 21.26 -7.36
C THR A 380 9.07 21.04 -7.00
N ALA A 381 9.82 20.37 -7.89
CA ALA A 381 11.26 20.28 -7.71
C ALA A 381 11.85 21.69 -7.60
N VAL A 382 12.83 21.86 -6.69
CA VAL A 382 13.61 23.09 -6.51
C VAL A 382 14.05 23.59 -7.90
N TRP A 383 13.96 24.91 -8.11
CA TRP A 383 14.09 25.54 -9.43
C TRP A 383 15.29 25.01 -10.21
N GLY A 384 15.04 24.56 -11.45
CA GLY A 384 16.02 23.87 -12.30
C GLY A 384 15.57 22.48 -12.71
N GLY A 385 14.79 21.76 -11.88
CA GLY A 385 14.28 20.43 -12.22
C GLY A 385 15.38 19.49 -12.73
N ASP A 386 15.37 19.18 -14.03
CA ASP A 386 16.36 18.34 -14.72
C ASP A 386 17.79 18.94 -14.79
N LEU A 387 17.96 20.20 -14.38
CA LEU A 387 19.23 20.93 -14.35
C LEU A 387 19.88 20.96 -12.96
N SER A 388 19.23 20.45 -11.91
CA SER A 388 19.83 20.39 -10.57
C SER A 388 20.75 19.18 -10.46
N TYR A 389 21.95 19.36 -9.90
CA TYR A 389 22.93 18.29 -9.73
C TYR A 389 23.89 18.56 -8.56
N PHE A 390 24.45 17.48 -8.02
CA PHE A 390 25.61 17.52 -7.14
C PHE A 390 26.89 17.27 -7.93
N GLU A 391 27.96 17.95 -7.53
CA GLU A 391 29.30 17.75 -8.07
C GLU A 391 29.88 16.44 -7.55
N LEU A 392 30.16 15.51 -8.46
CA LEU A 392 30.78 14.23 -8.16
C LEU A 392 32.10 14.08 -8.93
N PRO A 393 33.24 14.50 -8.35
CA PRO A 393 34.51 14.50 -9.05
C PRO A 393 34.92 13.07 -9.46
N LEU A 394 35.59 12.94 -10.61
CA LEU A 394 36.05 11.65 -11.15
C LEU A 394 36.85 10.83 -10.12
N ALA A 395 37.65 11.49 -9.29
CA ALA A 395 38.43 10.85 -8.23
C ALA A 395 37.57 10.15 -7.16
N ALA A 396 36.32 10.59 -6.95
CA ALA A 396 35.37 9.95 -6.06
C ALA A 396 34.61 8.79 -6.72
N GLN A 397 34.61 8.70 -8.06
CA GLN A 397 33.80 7.72 -8.79
C GLN A 397 34.34 6.28 -8.74
N GLY A 398 35.58 6.08 -8.28
CA GLY A 398 36.13 4.74 -8.01
C GLY A 398 35.51 4.03 -6.80
N LYS A 399 34.63 4.69 -6.06
CA LYS A 399 34.00 4.19 -4.83
C LYS A 399 32.62 3.61 -5.13
N SER A 400 32.17 2.67 -4.30
CA SER A 400 30.82 2.10 -4.31
C SER A 400 29.84 2.90 -3.44
N TYR A 401 30.15 4.16 -3.15
CA TYR A 401 29.30 5.05 -2.38
C TYR A 401 29.50 6.50 -2.85
N ILE A 402 28.49 7.33 -2.65
CA ILE A 402 28.50 8.77 -2.98
C ILE A 402 28.16 9.54 -1.71
N GLN A 403 28.95 10.58 -1.39
CA GLN A 403 28.69 11.47 -0.26
C GLN A 403 28.45 12.89 -0.77
N PHE A 404 27.43 13.54 -0.24
CA PHE A 404 27.04 14.89 -0.62
C PHE A 404 26.44 15.63 0.58
N ALA A 405 26.36 16.95 0.48
CA ALA A 405 25.68 17.79 1.46
C ALA A 405 24.40 18.38 0.85
N LEU A 406 23.30 18.27 1.60
CA LEU A 406 22.04 18.94 1.26
C LEU A 406 21.95 20.29 1.98
N LEU A 407 22.34 20.31 3.27
CA LEU A 407 22.51 21.52 4.08
C LEU A 407 23.94 21.49 4.64
N PRO A 408 24.93 22.09 3.95
CA PRO A 408 26.35 21.92 4.28
C PRO A 408 26.79 22.75 5.50
N ASP A 409 27.83 22.27 6.19
CA ASP A 409 28.57 23.12 7.14
C ASP A 409 29.64 23.97 6.45
N ALA A 410 30.26 24.86 7.23
CA ALA A 410 31.29 25.77 6.74
C ALA A 410 32.54 25.06 6.21
N GLN A 411 32.92 23.91 6.79
CA GLN A 411 34.09 23.16 6.36
C GLN A 411 33.81 22.45 5.03
N TRP A 412 32.62 21.85 4.88
CA TRP A 412 32.22 21.24 3.62
C TRP A 412 32.18 22.28 2.49
N LEU A 413 31.61 23.46 2.74
CA LEU A 413 31.58 24.55 1.74
C LEU A 413 33.00 24.95 1.31
N LYS A 414 33.91 25.13 2.27
CA LYS A 414 35.31 25.47 1.99
C LYS A 414 35.99 24.44 1.08
N ASP A 415 35.74 23.15 1.32
CA ASP A 415 36.44 22.07 0.63
C ASP A 415 35.80 21.68 -0.71
N ASN A 416 34.48 21.91 -0.89
CA ASN A 416 33.72 21.32 -1.99
C ASN A 416 32.91 22.32 -2.84
N TYR A 417 32.79 23.59 -2.44
CA TYR A 417 31.87 24.52 -3.12
C TYR A 417 32.48 25.20 -4.36
N ALA A 418 33.81 25.25 -4.49
CA ALA A 418 34.47 25.92 -5.62
C ALA A 418 34.02 25.41 -7.02
N PRO A 419 33.84 24.10 -7.27
CA PRO A 419 33.28 23.60 -8.53
C PRO A 419 31.85 24.10 -8.80
N TYR A 420 31.00 24.20 -7.77
CA TYR A 420 29.64 24.73 -7.94
C TYR A 420 29.65 26.18 -8.44
N ILE A 421 30.62 26.99 -7.98
CA ILE A 421 30.81 28.36 -8.46
C ILE A 421 31.30 28.37 -9.92
N ALA A 422 32.24 27.49 -10.26
CA ALA A 422 32.85 27.42 -11.59
C ALA A 422 31.85 27.01 -12.68
N GLU A 423 30.97 26.05 -12.37
CA GLU A 423 29.97 25.51 -13.30
C GLU A 423 28.62 26.25 -13.25
N GLU A 424 28.55 27.37 -12.51
CA GLU A 424 27.30 28.09 -12.21
C GLU A 424 26.18 27.16 -11.71
N ASN A 425 26.50 26.24 -10.79
CA ASN A 425 25.57 25.30 -10.21
C ASN A 425 24.84 25.91 -9.00
N TRP A 426 23.55 26.25 -9.21
CA TRP A 426 22.71 26.92 -8.22
C TRP A 426 21.96 25.97 -7.27
N THR A 427 22.17 24.66 -7.38
CA THR A 427 21.35 23.64 -6.70
C THR A 427 21.21 23.89 -5.20
N ILE A 428 22.32 24.13 -4.50
CA ILE A 428 22.30 24.38 -3.05
C ILE A 428 21.65 25.73 -2.75
N SER A 429 22.00 26.81 -3.47
CA SER A 429 21.42 28.14 -3.26
C SER A 429 19.90 28.11 -3.38
N TYR A 430 19.36 27.49 -4.44
CA TYR A 430 17.92 27.42 -4.65
C TYR A 430 17.21 26.55 -3.63
N PHE A 431 17.84 25.47 -3.17
CA PHE A 431 17.26 24.67 -2.10
C PHE A 431 17.11 25.50 -0.81
N LEU A 432 18.13 26.28 -0.44
CA LEU A 432 18.06 27.16 0.72
C LEU A 432 17.02 28.28 0.52
N ASP A 433 16.93 28.87 -0.67
CA ASP A 433 15.91 29.87 -0.98
C ASP A 433 14.49 29.30 -0.87
N ASP A 434 14.27 28.05 -1.27
CA ASP A 434 12.98 27.37 -1.11
C ASP A 434 12.61 27.18 0.36
N LEU A 435 13.56 26.78 1.21
CA LEU A 435 13.35 26.73 2.66
C LEU A 435 13.01 28.11 3.24
N VAL A 436 13.75 29.15 2.85
CA VAL A 436 13.49 30.53 3.32
C VAL A 436 12.11 31.01 2.90
N ARG A 437 11.64 30.66 1.70
CA ARG A 437 10.28 30.99 1.23
C ARG A 437 9.20 30.18 1.96
N GLY A 438 9.51 28.95 2.35
CA GLY A 438 8.62 28.08 3.13
C GLY A 438 8.37 28.61 4.55
N GLY A 439 9.32 29.36 5.11
CA GLY A 439 9.20 30.01 6.41
C GLY A 439 9.66 29.15 7.58
N ASP A 440 9.44 29.64 8.79
CA ASP A 440 9.95 29.05 10.03
C ASP A 440 9.03 27.94 10.53
N VAL A 441 8.87 26.87 9.73
CA VAL A 441 7.98 25.73 10.00
C VAL A 441 8.71 24.40 9.80
N GLY A 442 8.03 23.29 10.10
CA GLY A 442 8.54 21.97 9.73
C GLY A 442 8.37 21.71 8.23
N HIS A 443 9.41 21.16 7.59
CA HIS A 443 9.41 20.82 6.18
C HIS A 443 9.67 19.33 5.95
N ASP A 444 8.95 18.75 5.00
CA ASP A 444 9.22 17.41 4.46
C ASP A 444 10.07 17.53 3.19
N ILE A 445 11.26 16.94 3.19
CA ILE A 445 12.20 17.04 2.08
C ILE A 445 12.36 15.68 1.41
N THR A 446 12.17 15.63 0.10
CA THR A 446 12.49 14.46 -0.75
C THR A 446 13.72 14.76 -1.59
N CYS A 447 14.65 13.83 -1.66
CA CYS A 447 15.84 13.91 -2.52
C CYS A 447 15.97 12.63 -3.33
N GLU A 448 16.02 12.75 -4.65
CA GLU A 448 16.20 11.65 -5.60
C GLU A 448 17.47 11.86 -6.41
N LEU A 449 18.39 10.89 -6.35
CA LEU A 449 19.58 10.82 -7.19
C LEU A 449 19.23 10.11 -8.50
N ILE A 450 19.48 10.78 -9.63
CA ILE A 450 19.10 10.32 -10.96
C ILE A 450 20.38 9.95 -11.74
N PHE A 451 20.52 8.67 -12.03
CA PHE A 451 21.73 8.15 -12.68
C PHE A 451 21.58 8.13 -14.21
N PRO A 452 22.64 8.48 -14.97
CA PRO A 452 22.60 8.50 -16.43
C PRO A 452 22.64 7.10 -17.06
N THR A 453 22.90 6.05 -16.28
CA THR A 453 22.98 4.66 -16.76
C THR A 453 21.85 3.80 -16.20
N ASN A 454 21.65 2.62 -16.80
CA ASN A 454 20.72 1.61 -16.31
C ASN A 454 21.37 0.58 -15.35
N LYS A 455 22.61 0.83 -14.92
CA LYS A 455 23.36 -0.06 -14.01
C LYS A 455 22.82 0.00 -12.58
N ILE A 456 22.19 1.11 -12.24
CA ILE A 456 21.52 1.34 -10.97
C ILE A 456 20.19 2.03 -11.24
N SER A 457 19.19 1.79 -10.40
CA SER A 457 17.95 2.59 -10.42
C SER A 457 18.19 3.93 -9.75
N ASN A 458 17.32 4.92 -9.99
CA ASN A 458 17.31 6.14 -9.19
C ASN A 458 17.15 5.79 -7.71
N ILE A 459 17.80 6.57 -6.84
CA ILE A 459 17.74 6.38 -5.40
C ILE A 459 17.01 7.58 -4.79
N GLU A 460 15.84 7.33 -4.20
CA GLU A 460 15.05 8.35 -3.49
C GLU A 460 15.11 8.13 -1.98
N SER A 461 15.17 9.22 -1.22
CA SER A 461 15.00 9.20 0.24
C SER A 461 14.30 10.47 0.73
N LYS A 462 13.75 10.39 1.94
CA LYS A 462 13.00 11.46 2.60
C LYS A 462 13.56 11.77 3.98
N LEU A 463 13.44 13.01 4.40
CA LEU A 463 13.77 13.50 5.74
C LEU A 463 12.85 14.66 6.13
N SER A 464 12.79 14.98 7.41
CA SER A 464 12.12 16.19 7.92
C SER A 464 13.15 17.18 8.49
N LEU A 465 12.85 18.47 8.33
CA LEU A 465 13.63 19.58 8.88
C LEU A 465 12.69 20.54 9.63
N ASP A 466 12.85 20.61 10.95
CA ASP A 466 12.10 21.48 11.83
C ASP A 466 12.79 22.84 11.98
N LEU A 467 12.20 23.88 11.35
CA LEU A 467 12.69 25.25 11.41
C LEU A 467 11.92 26.16 12.38
N ASN A 468 11.10 25.60 13.29
CA ASN A 468 10.31 26.40 14.23
C ASN A 468 11.16 27.25 15.19
N ASN A 469 12.46 26.96 15.33
CA ASN A 469 13.40 27.74 16.15
C ASN A 469 14.15 28.83 15.35
N GLY A 470 13.77 29.07 14.09
CA GLY A 470 14.26 30.17 13.26
C GLY A 470 15.04 29.73 12.02
N ILE A 471 15.01 30.57 10.97
CA ILE A 471 15.70 30.34 9.68
C ILE A 471 16.88 31.28 9.40
N ALA A 472 17.29 32.10 10.38
CA ALA A 472 18.23 33.19 10.16
C ALA A 472 19.59 32.71 9.57
N GLU A 473 20.10 31.57 10.04
CA GLU A 473 21.34 30.98 9.53
C GLU A 473 21.18 30.48 8.09
N ILE A 474 20.06 29.81 7.77
CA ILE A 474 19.74 29.35 6.42
C ILE A 474 19.62 30.55 5.47
N LYS A 475 18.93 31.62 5.89
CA LYS A 475 18.82 32.86 5.11
C LYS A 475 20.17 33.51 4.85
N THR A 476 21.03 33.55 5.87
CA THR A 476 22.40 34.09 5.75
C THR A 476 23.23 33.26 4.77
N MET A 477 23.13 31.93 4.86
CA MET A 477 23.81 31.02 3.94
C MET A 477 23.28 31.16 2.52
N ALA A 478 21.95 31.17 2.32
CA ALA A 478 21.32 31.36 1.02
C ALA A 478 21.80 32.64 0.34
N THR A 479 21.78 33.76 1.06
CA THR A 479 22.26 35.07 0.55
C THR A 479 23.75 34.99 0.19
N LYS A 480 24.58 34.42 1.07
CA LYS A 480 26.02 34.27 0.79
C LYS A 480 26.29 33.46 -0.48
N LEU A 481 25.67 32.28 -0.62
CA LEU A 481 25.88 31.41 -1.77
C LEU A 481 25.36 32.07 -3.07
N HIS A 482 24.21 32.73 -3.00
CA HIS A 482 23.66 33.53 -4.10
C HIS A 482 24.65 34.62 -4.52
N ASP A 483 25.16 35.41 -3.58
CA ASP A 483 26.09 36.51 -3.85
C ASP A 483 27.42 36.00 -4.44
N GLU A 484 27.96 34.88 -3.95
CA GLU A 484 29.17 34.26 -4.49
C GLU A 484 28.98 33.80 -5.95
N LEU A 485 27.84 33.17 -6.27
CA LEU A 485 27.48 32.79 -7.64
C LEU A 485 27.24 34.01 -8.55
N MET A 486 26.61 35.06 -8.03
CA MET A 486 26.43 36.31 -8.75
C MET A 486 27.77 37.03 -8.99
N ALA A 487 28.67 36.97 -8.02
CA ALA A 487 30.01 37.55 -8.10
C ALA A 487 30.92 36.81 -9.09
N SER A 488 30.77 35.49 -9.26
CA SER A 488 31.54 34.72 -10.25
C SER A 488 31.08 34.96 -11.68
N ARG A 489 29.78 35.25 -11.89
CA ARG A 489 29.21 35.45 -13.23
C ARG A 489 29.80 36.68 -13.93
N VAL A 490 30.32 36.51 -15.14
CA VAL A 490 30.87 37.59 -15.96
C VAL A 490 30.06 37.75 -17.25
N LEU A 491 30.00 38.98 -17.77
CA LEU A 491 29.47 39.17 -19.12
C LEU A 491 30.34 38.42 -20.13
N PRO A 492 29.73 37.78 -21.15
CA PRO A 492 30.48 37.21 -22.26
C PRO A 492 31.44 38.23 -22.88
N LYS A 493 32.65 37.77 -23.21
CA LYS A 493 33.65 38.59 -23.88
C LYS A 493 33.15 39.01 -25.26
N ASN A 494 33.43 40.25 -25.66
CA ASN A 494 33.17 40.71 -27.02
C ASN A 494 34.00 39.88 -28.01
N GLY A 495 33.34 39.22 -28.96
CA GLY A 495 33.99 38.61 -30.11
C GLY A 495 34.35 39.66 -31.15
N MET A 496 33.50 40.67 -31.33
CA MET A 496 33.78 41.85 -32.15
C MET A 496 33.17 43.11 -31.52
N LYS A 497 33.70 44.28 -31.89
CA LYS A 497 33.20 45.59 -31.45
C LYS A 497 32.66 46.34 -32.66
N ASN A 498 31.35 46.54 -32.72
CA ASN A 498 30.73 47.29 -33.80
C ASN A 498 29.51 48.08 -33.27
N PRO A 499 29.72 49.32 -32.81
CA PRO A 499 28.67 50.10 -32.15
C PRO A 499 27.41 50.33 -33.02
N ALA A 500 27.58 50.50 -34.33
CA ALA A 500 26.44 50.68 -35.23
C ALA A 500 25.59 49.40 -35.35
N MET A 501 26.26 48.25 -35.36
CA MET A 501 25.62 46.94 -35.40
C MET A 501 24.93 46.62 -34.07
N GLU A 502 25.58 46.91 -32.95
CA GLU A 502 25.02 46.76 -31.59
C GLU A 502 23.76 47.62 -31.41
N GLN A 503 23.75 48.87 -31.90
CA GLN A 503 22.56 49.73 -31.88
C GLN A 503 21.41 49.17 -32.73
N GLN A 504 21.70 48.65 -33.93
CA GLN A 504 20.69 47.99 -34.74
C GLN A 504 20.11 46.75 -34.06
N MET A 505 20.94 45.97 -33.35
CA MET A 505 20.50 44.81 -32.58
C MET A 505 19.59 45.21 -31.41
N VAL A 506 19.95 46.25 -30.64
CA VAL A 506 19.07 46.79 -29.58
C VAL A 506 17.72 47.21 -30.15
N ALA A 507 17.72 47.96 -31.26
CA ALA A 507 16.50 48.38 -31.92
C ALA A 507 15.67 47.18 -32.44
N ALA A 508 16.32 46.14 -32.95
CA ALA A 508 15.65 44.92 -33.38
C ALA A 508 14.98 44.20 -32.21
N LEU A 509 15.66 44.06 -31.07
CA LEU A 509 15.10 43.44 -29.85
C LEU A 509 13.90 44.23 -29.31
N ASN A 510 14.04 45.55 -29.16
CA ASN A 510 12.98 46.40 -28.61
C ASN A 510 11.75 46.53 -29.55
N LYS A 511 11.86 46.12 -30.82
CA LYS A 511 10.74 46.03 -31.77
C LYS A 511 9.95 44.73 -31.68
N LEU A 512 10.42 43.73 -30.92
CA LEU A 512 9.74 42.43 -30.79
C LEU A 512 8.49 42.48 -29.90
N GLY A 513 8.22 43.62 -29.24
CA GLY A 513 7.06 43.78 -28.36
C GLY A 513 7.21 43.07 -27.00
N TRP A 514 8.42 42.67 -26.63
CA TRP A 514 8.74 42.19 -25.29
C TRP A 514 8.65 43.32 -24.27
N LYS A 515 8.38 42.97 -23.00
CA LYS A 515 8.26 43.96 -21.92
C LYS A 515 9.62 44.49 -21.48
N GLU A 516 10.65 43.66 -21.66
CA GLU A 516 12.04 43.94 -21.38
C GLU A 516 12.54 45.09 -22.27
N ASN A 517 13.14 46.09 -21.66
CA ASN A 517 13.80 47.18 -22.37
C ASN A 517 15.30 46.90 -22.46
N PHE A 518 15.76 46.46 -23.64
CA PHE A 518 17.16 46.18 -23.89
C PHE A 518 17.93 47.50 -24.04
N THR A 519 18.98 47.65 -23.24
CA THR A 519 19.78 48.88 -23.15
C THR A 519 21.12 48.76 -23.86
N LYS A 520 21.64 47.53 -24.01
CA LYS A 520 22.96 47.25 -24.57
C LYS A 520 22.98 45.87 -25.21
N VAL A 521 23.77 45.70 -26.26
CA VAL A 521 24.06 44.40 -26.86
C VAL A 521 25.57 44.23 -26.95
N ILE A 522 26.06 43.03 -26.63
CA ILE A 522 27.47 42.64 -26.77
C ILE A 522 27.55 41.53 -27.80
N ILE A 523 28.27 41.76 -28.90
CA ILE A 523 28.47 40.75 -29.93
C ILE A 523 29.52 39.74 -29.43
N THR A 524 29.11 38.48 -29.28
CA THR A 524 29.97 37.42 -28.72
C THR A 524 30.70 36.63 -29.79
N SER A 525 30.21 36.62 -31.03
CA SER A 525 30.94 36.04 -32.16
C SER A 525 32.06 36.95 -32.65
N ALA A 526 33.19 36.35 -33.02
CA ALA A 526 34.31 37.06 -33.65
C ALA A 526 34.06 37.37 -35.14
N ASP A 527 33.23 36.57 -35.80
CA ASP A 527 32.86 36.74 -37.20
C ASP A 527 31.43 36.20 -37.46
N TRP A 528 30.93 36.45 -38.65
CA TRP A 528 29.67 35.94 -39.16
C TRP A 528 29.75 34.47 -39.54
N THR A 529 28.70 33.71 -39.20
CA THR A 529 28.51 32.34 -39.69
C THR A 529 27.55 32.35 -40.88
N ILE A 530 28.02 31.95 -42.06
CA ILE A 530 27.19 31.83 -43.26
C ILE A 530 26.29 30.59 -43.14
N LYS A 531 25.00 30.76 -43.37
CA LYS A 531 24.02 29.66 -43.46
C LYS A 531 23.62 29.44 -44.91
N LYS A 532 23.67 28.18 -45.32
CA LYS A 532 23.35 27.70 -46.66
C LYS A 532 22.19 26.70 -46.60
N ASN A 533 21.44 26.54 -47.69
CA ASN A 533 20.53 25.41 -47.83
C ASN A 533 21.28 24.13 -48.25
N ASP A 534 20.56 23.02 -48.40
CA ASP A 534 21.12 21.70 -48.77
C ASP A 534 21.79 21.69 -50.16
N LEU A 535 21.49 22.68 -51.01
CA LEU A 535 22.10 22.86 -52.33
C LEU A 535 23.34 23.78 -52.30
N GLY A 536 23.78 24.20 -51.12
CA GLY A 536 24.92 25.10 -50.94
C GLY A 536 24.65 26.58 -51.26
N VAL A 537 23.39 26.95 -51.53
CA VAL A 537 22.99 28.34 -51.80
C VAL A 537 23.00 29.12 -50.49
N ILE A 538 23.68 30.28 -50.49
CA ILE A 538 23.75 31.18 -49.34
C ILE A 538 22.36 31.80 -49.09
N LEU A 539 21.86 31.67 -47.86
CA LEU A 539 20.57 32.22 -47.45
C LEU A 539 20.73 33.51 -46.65
N TYR A 540 21.58 33.46 -45.63
CA TYR A 540 21.83 34.56 -44.69
C TYR A 540 23.14 34.28 -43.95
N ARG A 541 23.59 35.27 -43.18
CA ARG A 541 24.66 35.10 -42.20
C ARG A 541 24.15 35.43 -40.80
N ILE A 542 24.65 34.74 -39.79
CA ILE A 542 24.29 34.96 -38.38
C ILE A 542 25.47 35.35 -37.53
N VAL A 543 25.17 36.02 -36.42
CA VAL A 543 26.11 36.39 -35.38
C VAL A 543 25.44 36.20 -34.02
N SER A 544 26.18 35.70 -33.04
CA SER A 544 25.71 35.56 -31.67
C SER A 544 26.03 36.82 -30.87
N ALA A 545 25.13 37.18 -29.98
CA ALA A 545 25.28 38.32 -29.08
C ALA A 545 24.49 38.10 -27.79
N VAL A 546 24.75 38.91 -26.77
CA VAL A 546 23.92 38.99 -25.57
C VAL A 546 23.28 40.37 -25.45
N GLY A 547 21.97 40.40 -25.16
CA GLY A 547 21.23 41.62 -24.88
C GLY A 547 21.09 41.82 -23.37
N ILE A 548 21.33 43.04 -22.91
CA ILE A 548 21.30 43.43 -21.50
C ILE A 548 20.05 44.26 -21.21
N PHE A 549 19.34 43.94 -20.14
CA PHE A 549 18.13 44.64 -19.71
C PHE A 549 17.98 44.57 -18.18
N LYS A 550 17.04 45.35 -17.65
CA LYS A 550 16.53 45.16 -16.29
C LYS A 550 15.18 44.48 -16.36
N ASP A 551 14.97 43.46 -15.54
CA ASP A 551 13.66 42.85 -15.41
C ASP A 551 12.70 43.76 -14.61
N TYR A 552 11.48 43.28 -14.42
CA TYR A 552 10.41 44.00 -13.73
C TYR A 552 10.67 44.19 -12.22
N ASP A 553 11.54 43.35 -11.63
CA ASP A 553 11.98 43.47 -10.23
C ASP A 553 13.22 44.36 -10.10
N GLY A 554 13.69 44.95 -11.21
CA GLY A 554 14.85 45.83 -11.27
C GLY A 554 16.19 45.10 -11.29
N LYS A 555 16.21 43.76 -11.36
CA LYS A 555 17.41 42.95 -11.46
C LYS A 555 18.00 43.06 -12.86
N CYS A 556 19.33 43.13 -12.95
CA CYS A 556 20.01 43.18 -14.23
C CYS A 556 20.13 41.76 -14.81
N MET A 557 19.79 41.63 -16.08
CA MET A 557 19.80 40.37 -16.80
C MET A 557 20.62 40.51 -18.09
N TYR A 558 21.19 39.40 -18.55
CA TYR A 558 21.52 39.26 -19.96
C TYR A 558 20.82 38.05 -20.55
N GLN A 559 20.52 38.13 -21.83
CA GLN A 559 19.94 37.03 -22.59
C GLN A 559 20.72 36.82 -23.89
N GLU A 560 20.97 35.55 -24.21
CA GLU A 560 21.63 35.15 -25.44
C GLU A 560 20.70 35.28 -26.64
N PHE A 561 21.23 35.77 -27.75
CA PHE A 561 20.52 35.92 -29.01
C PHE A 561 21.40 35.55 -30.19
N THR A 562 20.74 35.21 -31.30
CA THR A 562 21.36 35.29 -32.62
C THR A 562 20.64 36.31 -33.46
N PHE A 563 21.41 37.03 -34.28
CA PHE A 563 20.93 38.01 -35.24
C PHE A 563 21.36 37.62 -36.63
N ARG A 564 20.61 38.01 -37.66
CA ARG A 564 20.91 37.67 -39.05
C ARG A 564 20.88 38.86 -40.00
N GLN A 565 21.60 38.71 -41.10
CA GLN A 565 21.48 39.54 -42.31
C GLN A 565 21.22 38.61 -43.50
N ASP A 566 20.16 38.90 -44.24
CA ASP A 566 19.76 38.10 -45.39
C ASP A 566 20.71 38.32 -46.58
N TYR A 567 20.90 37.30 -47.41
CA TYR A 567 21.76 37.40 -48.58
C TYR A 567 21.08 38.21 -49.69
N ALA A 568 21.75 39.24 -50.18
CA ALA A 568 21.22 40.17 -51.19
C ALA A 568 21.70 39.84 -52.63
N GLY A 569 22.48 38.76 -52.81
CA GLY A 569 23.08 38.40 -54.09
C GLY A 569 24.44 39.06 -54.32
N GLY A 570 25.19 38.56 -55.32
CA GLY A 570 26.48 39.14 -55.73
C GLY A 570 27.54 39.22 -54.64
N GLY A 571 27.54 38.30 -53.67
CA GLY A 571 28.46 38.30 -52.53
C GLY A 571 28.12 39.32 -51.43
N LYS A 572 26.95 39.98 -51.50
CA LYS A 572 26.52 41.02 -50.56
C LYS A 572 25.42 40.52 -49.62
N PHE A 573 25.35 41.10 -48.43
CA PHE A 573 24.30 40.87 -47.45
C PHE A 573 23.53 42.18 -47.21
N ASP A 574 22.28 42.07 -46.77
CA ASP A 574 21.47 43.21 -46.34
C ASP A 574 22.19 43.98 -45.22
N ASN A 575 22.06 45.31 -45.23
CA ASN A 575 22.59 46.17 -44.18
C ASN A 575 21.71 46.18 -42.92
N VAL A 576 20.47 45.66 -43.01
CA VAL A 576 19.52 45.57 -41.90
C VAL A 576 19.76 44.31 -41.09
N ILE A 577 20.04 44.48 -39.80
CA ILE A 577 20.09 43.37 -38.85
C ILE A 577 18.67 42.99 -38.41
N LYS A 578 18.40 41.68 -38.42
CA LYS A 578 17.13 41.10 -37.99
C LYS A 578 17.36 40.17 -36.81
N TYR A 579 16.41 40.14 -35.87
CA TYR A 579 16.34 39.08 -34.87
C TYR A 579 16.23 37.71 -35.57
N ASN A 580 16.93 36.70 -35.04
CA ASN A 580 16.88 35.34 -35.57
C ASN A 580 16.42 34.32 -34.52
N SER A 581 17.07 34.27 -33.36
CA SER A 581 16.68 33.38 -32.25
C SER A 581 17.10 33.94 -30.89
N TYR A 582 16.53 33.40 -29.80
CA TYR A 582 16.99 33.64 -28.43
C TYR A 582 17.50 32.35 -27.78
N GLY A 583 18.28 32.50 -26.72
CA GLY A 583 18.84 31.45 -25.88
C GLY A 583 18.63 31.73 -24.39
N GLY A 584 19.55 31.27 -23.56
CA GLY A 584 19.44 31.35 -22.11
C GLY A 584 19.37 32.79 -21.59
N LYS A 585 18.54 33.01 -20.56
CA LYS A 585 18.47 34.25 -19.79
C LYS A 585 19.15 34.03 -18.44
N ARG A 586 20.02 34.95 -18.03
CA ARG A 586 20.78 34.85 -16.78
C ARG A 586 20.77 36.19 -16.03
N GLU A 587 20.62 36.13 -14.71
CA GLU A 587 20.77 37.29 -13.83
C GLU A 587 22.23 37.72 -13.80
N ILE A 588 22.55 38.99 -13.64
CA ILE A 588 23.93 39.46 -13.48
C ILE A 588 23.97 40.66 -12.54
N GLY A 589 25.06 40.80 -11.79
CA GLY A 589 25.28 41.96 -10.93
C GLY A 589 25.11 43.27 -11.72
N CYS A 590 24.29 44.19 -11.22
CA CYS A 590 24.01 45.45 -11.91
C CYS A 590 25.24 46.38 -12.02
N ASP A 591 26.26 46.15 -11.20
CA ASP A 591 27.59 46.76 -11.30
C ASP A 591 28.36 46.30 -12.55
N LYS A 592 28.08 45.09 -13.06
CA LYS A 592 28.78 44.48 -14.21
C LYS A 592 28.23 44.86 -15.57
N VAL A 593 27.04 45.47 -15.62
CA VAL A 593 26.37 45.84 -16.88
C VAL A 593 26.55 47.29 -17.30
N LYS A 594 27.30 48.06 -16.50
CA LYS A 594 27.53 49.50 -16.74
C LYS A 594 28.33 49.77 -18.02
#